data_AF-A0A9D6T878-F1
#
_entry.id   AF-A0A9D6T878-F1
#
_cell.length_a   1.000
_cell.length_b   1.000
_cell.length_c   1.000
_cell.angle_alpha   90.00
_cell.angle_beta   90.00
_cell.angle_gamma   90.00
#
_symmetry.space_group_name_H-M   'P 1'
#
loop_
_entity.id
_entity.type
_entity.pdbx_description
1 polymer ?
#
loop_
_entity_poly.entity_id
_entity_poly.type
_entity_poly.pdbx_seq_one_letter_code
_entity_poly.pdbx_strand_id
1 'polypeptide(L)'
;MTGAGEAKQMLGVIWAAMLAAVATYAAVAFLIIDEIEAPVAESPAWLRYAFSAFAVLLGGLSLWWRRRLFAAGTITPEQQRTHAIVIWALCEAVALCGFVLGFVTHDFDEFSPFALAAAALLILHRPANLPRQAGAETA
;
A
#
# COMPACT_ATOMS: atom_id res chain seq x y z
N MET A 1 26.27 17.86 8.25
CA MET A 1 26.16 16.65 7.41
C MET A 1 25.17 15.60 7.97
N THR A 2 24.17 15.96 8.78
CA THR A 2 23.24 15.00 9.41
C THR A 2 21.89 14.82 8.70
N GLY A 3 21.44 15.79 7.90
CA GLY A 3 20.06 15.80 7.38
C GLY A 3 19.68 14.70 6.38
N ALA A 4 20.61 14.23 5.54
CA ALA A 4 20.29 13.21 4.52
C ALA A 4 20.06 11.81 5.13
N GLY A 5 20.84 11.46 6.16
CA GLY A 5 20.68 10.19 6.89
C GLY A 5 19.36 10.14 7.67
N GLU A 6 19.03 11.24 8.35
CA GLU A 6 17.78 11.39 9.11
C GLU A 6 16.53 11.26 8.21
N ALA A 7 16.54 11.90 7.03
CA ALA A 7 15.42 11.81 6.10
C ALA A 7 15.17 10.38 5.58
N LYS A 8 16.24 9.65 5.27
CA LYS A 8 16.17 8.25 4.83
C LYS A 8 15.65 7.34 5.95
N GLN A 9 16.12 7.56 7.18
CA GLN A 9 15.68 6.81 8.35
C GLN A 9 14.18 7.02 8.60
N MET A 10 13.72 8.27 8.58
CA MET A 10 12.31 8.62 8.76
C MET A 10 11.42 7.97 7.69
N LEU A 11 11.81 8.01 6.42
CA LEU A 11 11.08 7.31 5.34
C LEU A 11 11.03 5.79 5.57
N GLY A 12 12.12 5.21 6.08
CA GLY A 12 12.15 3.80 6.47
C GLY A 12 11.16 3.46 7.58
N VAL A 13 11.06 4.32 8.60
CA VAL A 13 10.10 4.15 9.70
C VAL A 13 8.66 4.25 9.20
N ILE A 14 8.35 5.24 8.37
CA ILE A 14 6.99 5.40 7.80
C ILE A 14 6.63 4.19 6.96
N TRP A 15 7.54 3.73 6.09
CA TRP A 15 7.31 2.54 5.27
C TRP A 15 7.07 1.29 6.12
N ALA A 16 7.87 1.09 7.18
CA ALA A 16 7.70 -0.04 8.08
C ALA A 16 6.38 0.03 8.85
N ALA A 17 5.97 1.22 9.28
CA ALA A 17 4.68 1.45 9.94
C ALA A 17 3.49 1.13 9.01
N MET A 18 3.56 1.54 7.74
CA MET A 18 2.54 1.24 6.72
C MET A 18 2.44 -0.26 6.45
N LEU A 19 3.58 -0.96 6.39
CA LEU A 19 3.58 -2.42 6.24
C LEU A 19 3.01 -3.13 7.49
N ALA A 20 3.32 -2.63 8.68
CA ALA A 20 2.76 -3.13 9.92
C ALA A 20 1.24 -2.89 10.02
N ALA A 21 0.73 -1.78 9.47
CA ALA A 21 -0.70 -1.54 9.37
C ALA A 21 -1.41 -2.61 8.53
N VAL A 22 -0.88 -2.94 7.34
CA VAL A 22 -1.40 -4.04 6.50
C VAL A 22 -1.38 -5.39 7.23
N ALA A 23 -0.29 -5.69 7.94
CA ALA A 23 -0.20 -6.90 8.76
C ALA A 23 -1.24 -6.91 9.90
N THR A 24 -1.50 -5.75 10.51
CA THR A 24 -2.52 -5.59 11.55
C THR A 24 -3.91 -5.81 10.98
N TYR A 25 -4.21 -5.28 9.78
CA TYR A 25 -5.48 -5.55 9.10
C TYR A 25 -5.67 -7.04 8.84
N ALA A 26 -4.61 -7.75 8.43
CA ALA A 26 -4.67 -9.19 8.22
C ALA A 26 -4.90 -9.97 9.51
N ALA A 27 -4.23 -9.59 10.60
CA ALA A 27 -4.44 -10.21 11.91
C ALA A 27 -5.87 -9.97 12.41
N VAL A 28 -6.39 -8.74 12.29
CA VAL A 28 -7.76 -8.39 12.70
C VAL A 28 -8.79 -9.14 11.84
N ALA A 29 -8.61 -9.17 10.52
CA ALA A 29 -9.49 -9.91 9.62
C ALA A 29 -9.50 -11.40 9.96
N PHE A 30 -8.34 -12.01 10.19
CA PHE A 30 -8.22 -13.42 10.55
C PHE A 30 -8.90 -13.74 11.88
N LEU A 31 -8.68 -12.92 12.91
CA LEU A 31 -9.23 -13.18 14.25
C LEU A 31 -10.73 -12.90 14.35
N ILE A 32 -11.24 -11.90 13.65
CA ILE A 32 -12.64 -11.47 13.80
C ILE A 32 -13.56 -12.19 12.80
N ILE A 33 -13.15 -12.31 11.54
CA ILE A 33 -14.03 -12.84 10.49
C ILE A 33 -14.28 -14.33 10.71
N ASP A 34 -13.27 -15.10 11.15
CA ASP A 34 -13.37 -16.55 11.38
C ASP A 34 -14.31 -16.91 12.55
N GLU A 35 -14.45 -16.03 13.55
CA GLU A 35 -15.35 -16.26 14.70
C GLU A 35 -16.82 -15.93 14.40
N ILE A 36 -17.11 -15.19 13.32
CA ILE A 36 -18.49 -14.81 13.01
C ILE A 36 -19.19 -15.98 12.29
N GLU A 37 -19.83 -16.86 13.06
CA GLU A 37 -20.80 -17.86 12.57
C GLU A 37 -22.10 -17.19 12.08
N ALA A 38 -22.01 -16.12 11.30
CA ALA A 38 -23.19 -15.53 10.68
C ALA A 38 -23.64 -16.41 9.50
N PRO A 39 -24.95 -16.64 9.31
CA PRO A 39 -25.43 -17.23 8.08
C PRO A 39 -24.97 -16.36 6.91
N VAL A 40 -24.21 -16.97 5.99
CA VAL A 40 -23.68 -16.31 4.79
C VAL A 40 -24.85 -15.75 3.99
N ALA A 41 -25.22 -14.51 4.26
CA ALA A 41 -26.13 -13.78 3.40
C ALA A 41 -25.40 -13.68 2.06
N GLU A 42 -26.03 -14.16 0.98
CA GLU A 42 -25.44 -14.10 -0.36
C GLU A 42 -25.05 -12.66 -0.67
N SER A 43 -23.76 -12.37 -0.53
CA SER A 43 -23.24 -11.05 -0.81
C SER A 43 -23.40 -10.79 -2.29
N PRO A 44 -23.87 -9.59 -2.70
CA PRO A 44 -24.10 -9.32 -4.10
C PRO A 44 -22.78 -9.43 -4.89
N ALA A 45 -22.75 -10.28 -5.93
CA ALA A 45 -21.54 -10.50 -6.73
C ALA A 45 -20.94 -9.20 -7.31
N TRP A 46 -21.79 -8.20 -7.57
CA TRP A 46 -21.34 -6.88 -8.06
C TRP A 46 -20.40 -6.16 -7.08
N LEU A 47 -20.52 -6.40 -5.77
CA LEU A 47 -19.67 -5.79 -4.76
C LEU A 47 -18.22 -6.26 -4.91
N ARG A 48 -18.02 -7.58 -5.07
CA ARG A 48 -16.70 -8.19 -5.30
C ARG A 48 -16.04 -7.61 -6.54
N TYR A 49 -16.80 -7.47 -7.63
CA TYR A 49 -16.30 -6.86 -8.87
C TYR A 49 -15.96 -5.39 -8.69
N ALA A 50 -16.79 -4.61 -7.99
CA ALA A 50 -16.56 -3.19 -7.75
C ALA A 50 -15.28 -2.96 -6.93
N PHE A 51 -15.11 -3.69 -5.81
CA PHE A 51 -13.92 -3.58 -4.96
C PHE A 51 -12.66 -4.07 -5.67
N SER A 52 -12.75 -5.18 -6.42
CA SER A 52 -11.63 -5.68 -7.22
C SER A 52 -11.21 -4.70 -8.30
N ALA A 53 -12.17 -4.16 -9.06
CA ALA A 53 -11.89 -3.14 -10.07
C ALA A 53 -11.25 -1.89 -9.45
N PHE A 54 -11.76 -1.42 -8.32
CA PHE A 54 -11.22 -0.27 -7.62
C PHE A 54 -9.79 -0.52 -7.11
N ALA A 55 -9.52 -1.68 -6.51
CA ALA A 55 -8.18 -2.07 -6.08
C ALA A 55 -7.18 -2.18 -7.25
N VAL A 56 -7.62 -2.76 -8.38
CA VAL A 56 -6.81 -2.80 -9.61
C VAL A 56 -6.49 -1.39 -10.11
N LEU A 57 -7.46 -0.47 -10.08
CA LEU A 57 -7.25 0.92 -10.45
C LEU A 57 -6.25 1.62 -9.51
N LEU A 58 -6.36 1.41 -8.19
CA LEU A 58 -5.42 1.98 -7.20
C LEU A 58 -4.00 1.42 -7.36
N GLY A 59 -3.86 0.11 -7.53
CA GLY A 59 -2.58 -0.55 -7.78
C GLY A 59 -1.95 -0.10 -9.10
N GLY A 60 -2.76 -0.01 -10.17
CA GLY A 60 -2.36 0.52 -11.46
C GLY A 60 -1.92 1.98 -11.38
N LEU A 61 -2.67 2.82 -10.65
CA LEU A 61 -2.33 4.22 -10.41
C LEU A 61 -1.01 4.34 -9.65
N SER A 62 -0.77 3.52 -8.62
CA SER A 62 0.49 3.48 -7.88
C SER A 62 1.67 3.16 -8.80
N LEU A 63 1.54 2.13 -9.65
CA LEU A 63 2.60 1.74 -10.59
C LEU A 63 2.83 2.79 -11.67
N TRP A 64 1.78 3.39 -12.21
CA TRP A 64 1.86 4.48 -13.17
C TRP A 64 2.55 5.70 -12.56
N TRP A 65 2.18 6.06 -11.32
CA TRP A 65 2.78 7.18 -10.60
C TRP A 65 4.27 6.94 -10.35
N ARG A 66 4.63 5.73 -9.93
CA ARG A 66 6.03 5.31 -9.78
C ARG A 66 6.81 5.49 -11.08
N ARG A 67 6.30 4.98 -12.20
CA ARG A 67 6.96 5.13 -13.51
C ARG A 67 7.15 6.60 -13.89
N ARG A 68 6.16 7.44 -13.61
CA ARG A 68 6.23 8.89 -13.86
C ARG A 68 7.33 9.56 -13.03
N LEU A 69 7.55 9.13 -11.78
CA LEU A 69 8.66 9.64 -10.96
C LEU A 69 10.02 9.27 -11.54
N PHE A 70 10.20 8.06 -12.04
CA PHE A 70 11.47 7.69 -12.70
C PHE A 70 11.70 8.42 -14.01
N ALA A 71 10.64 8.84 -14.70
CA ALA A 71 10.74 9.61 -15.93
C ALA A 71 10.94 11.12 -15.68
N ALA A 72 10.41 11.65 -14.58
CA ALA A 72 10.61 13.03 -14.18
C ALA A 72 12.03 13.19 -13.62
N GLY A 73 12.93 13.84 -14.38
CA GLY A 73 14.37 13.94 -14.09
C GLY A 73 14.73 14.39 -12.67
N THR A 74 15.06 15.67 -12.48
CA THR A 74 15.46 16.18 -11.16
C THR A 74 14.25 16.48 -10.29
N ILE A 75 14.04 15.70 -9.24
CA ILE A 75 12.99 15.87 -8.23
C ILE A 75 13.63 16.38 -6.94
N THR A 76 13.01 17.35 -6.25
CA THR A 76 13.54 17.79 -4.95
C THR A 76 13.35 16.71 -3.87
N PRO A 77 14.17 16.69 -2.80
CA PRO A 77 14.02 15.73 -1.71
C PRO A 77 12.63 15.75 -1.05
N GLU A 78 12.03 16.93 -0.92
CA GLU A 78 10.69 17.11 -0.36
C GLU A 78 9.60 16.51 -1.26
N GLN A 79 9.68 16.77 -2.56
CA GLN A 79 8.77 16.18 -3.55
C GLN A 79 8.90 14.65 -3.55
N GLN A 80 10.12 14.12 -3.52
CA GLN A 80 10.38 12.68 -3.45
C GLN A 80 9.72 12.04 -2.22
N ARG A 81 9.80 12.68 -1.05
CA ARG A 81 9.14 12.23 0.18
C ARG A 81 7.63 12.22 0.05
N THR A 82 7.03 13.31 -0.41
CA THR A 82 5.58 13.42 -0.60
C THR A 82 5.07 12.34 -1.55
N HIS A 83 5.77 12.13 -2.67
CA HIS A 83 5.42 11.10 -3.63
C HIS A 83 5.51 9.69 -3.08
N ALA A 84 6.54 9.39 -2.28
CA ALA A 84 6.66 8.08 -1.62
C ALA A 84 5.47 7.83 -0.66
N ILE A 85 5.11 8.82 0.15
CA ILE A 85 3.97 8.72 1.08
C ILE A 85 2.66 8.49 0.32
N VAL A 86 2.41 9.25 -0.75
CA VAL A 86 1.20 9.09 -1.58
C VAL A 86 1.12 7.69 -2.18
N ILE A 87 2.22 7.18 -2.72
CA ILE A 87 2.30 5.84 -3.27
C ILE A 87 2.01 4.78 -2.20
N TRP A 88 2.59 4.89 -1.01
CA TRP A 88 2.35 3.93 0.07
C TRP A 88 0.91 3.99 0.58
N ALA A 89 0.32 5.17 0.67
CA ALA A 89 -1.09 5.33 1.00
C ALA A 89 -2.01 4.69 -0.05
N LEU A 90 -1.67 4.78 -1.35
CA LEU A 90 -2.41 4.05 -2.40
C LEU A 90 -2.28 2.53 -2.24
N CYS A 91 -1.12 2.02 -1.82
CA CYS A 91 -0.94 0.60 -1.53
C CYS A 91 -1.77 0.15 -0.32
N GLU A 92 -1.79 0.96 0.75
CA GLU A 92 -2.60 0.70 1.94
C GLU A 92 -4.11 0.73 1.61
N ALA A 93 -4.55 1.67 0.77
CA ALA A 93 -5.93 1.74 0.31
C ALA A 93 -6.39 0.45 -0.40
N VAL A 94 -5.50 -0.25 -1.12
CA VAL A 94 -5.79 -1.58 -1.69
C VAL A 94 -6.09 -2.60 -0.59
N ALA A 95 -5.29 -2.64 0.49
CA ALA A 95 -5.56 -3.53 1.62
C ALA A 95 -6.88 -3.18 2.31
N LEU A 96 -7.17 -1.89 2.51
CA LEU A 96 -8.44 -1.44 3.10
C LEU A 96 -9.65 -1.84 2.26
N CYS A 97 -9.55 -1.84 0.93
CA CYS A 97 -10.61 -2.31 0.06
C CYS A 97 -10.92 -3.79 0.34
N GLY A 98 -9.90 -4.64 0.38
CA GLY A 98 -10.10 -6.05 0.74
C GLY A 98 -10.59 -6.24 2.17
N PHE A 99 -10.12 -5.40 3.10
CA PHE A 99 -10.50 -5.50 4.51
C PHE A 99 -12.00 -5.22 4.66
N VAL A 100 -12.48 -4.14 4.07
CA VAL A 100 -13.92 -3.82 4.04
C VAL A 100 -14.71 -4.92 3.34
N LEU A 101 -14.20 -5.44 2.21
CA LEU A 101 -14.87 -6.53 1.49
C LEU A 101 -15.01 -7.77 2.37
N GLY A 102 -13.92 -8.24 3.00
CA GLY A 102 -13.90 -9.40 3.87
C GLY A 102 -14.85 -9.27 5.07
N PHE A 103 -14.95 -8.07 5.66
CA PHE A 103 -15.93 -7.79 6.72
C PHE A 103 -17.37 -7.84 6.22
N VAL A 104 -17.65 -7.30 5.03
CA VAL A 104 -19.00 -7.32 4.46
C VAL A 104 -19.41 -8.75 4.08
N THR A 105 -18.49 -9.54 3.51
CA THR A 105 -18.76 -10.92 3.09
C THR A 105 -18.63 -11.93 4.22
N HIS A 106 -18.07 -11.53 5.37
CA HIS A 106 -17.66 -12.43 6.45
C HIS A 106 -16.79 -13.58 5.93
N ASP A 107 -15.88 -13.26 5.01
CA ASP A 107 -15.03 -14.25 4.36
C ASP A 107 -13.59 -13.72 4.27
N PHE A 108 -12.66 -14.40 4.96
CA PHE A 108 -11.25 -14.04 4.95
C PHE A 108 -10.60 -14.27 3.59
N ASP A 109 -11.08 -15.24 2.80
CA ASP A 109 -10.53 -15.56 1.49
C ASP A 109 -10.75 -14.39 0.52
N GLU A 110 -11.83 -13.62 0.68
CA GLU A 110 -12.11 -12.39 -0.08
C GLU A 110 -11.15 -11.24 0.29
N PHE A 111 -10.61 -11.21 1.50
CA PHE A 111 -9.62 -10.21 1.92
C PHE A 111 -8.19 -10.55 1.47
N SER A 112 -7.82 -11.84 1.55
CA SER A 112 -6.45 -12.32 1.37
C SER A 112 -5.75 -11.83 0.08
N PRO A 113 -6.36 -11.81 -1.13
CA PRO A 113 -5.66 -11.37 -2.34
C PRO A 113 -5.31 -9.88 -2.31
N PHE A 114 -6.14 -9.05 -1.67
CA PHE A 114 -5.90 -7.60 -1.56
C PHE A 114 -4.77 -7.30 -0.59
N ALA A 115 -4.72 -8.01 0.54
CA ALA A 115 -3.66 -7.87 1.53
C ALA A 115 -2.30 -8.26 0.93
N LEU A 116 -2.25 -9.37 0.21
CA LEU A 116 -1.06 -9.82 -0.51
C LEU A 116 -0.64 -8.82 -1.58
N ALA A 117 -1.59 -8.31 -2.38
CA ALA A 117 -1.31 -7.30 -3.39
C ALA A 117 -0.75 -6.01 -2.78
N ALA A 118 -1.36 -5.50 -1.70
CA ALA A 118 -0.90 -4.32 -0.99
C ALA A 118 0.51 -4.51 -0.40
N ALA A 119 0.77 -5.65 0.24
CA ALA A 119 2.09 -5.97 0.78
C ALA A 119 3.14 -6.07 -0.33
N ALA A 120 2.83 -6.76 -1.43
CA ALA A 120 3.70 -6.85 -2.59
C ALA A 120 4.01 -5.47 -3.20
N LEU A 121 2.99 -4.60 -3.31
CA LEU A 121 3.17 -3.23 -3.75
C LEU A 121 4.04 -2.44 -2.76
N LEU A 122 3.82 -2.52 -1.45
CA LEU A 122 4.66 -1.83 -0.45
C LEU A 122 6.12 -2.28 -0.53
N ILE A 123 6.38 -3.59 -0.68
CA ILE A 123 7.73 -4.14 -0.84
C ILE A 123 8.36 -3.62 -2.15
N LEU A 124 7.60 -3.60 -3.23
CA LEU A 124 8.05 -3.09 -4.52
C LEU A 124 8.43 -1.60 -4.45
N HIS A 125 7.70 -0.81 -3.66
CA HIS A 125 7.91 0.63 -3.46
C HIS A 125 8.78 0.95 -2.23
N ARG A 126 9.63 0.01 -1.78
CA ARG A 126 10.57 0.23 -0.65
C ARG A 126 11.41 1.50 -0.84
N PRO A 127 11.71 2.27 0.23
CA PRO A 127 12.51 3.50 0.15
C PRO A 127 13.86 3.33 -0.56
N ALA A 128 14.47 2.15 -0.46
CA ALA A 128 15.74 1.83 -1.12
C ALA A 128 15.67 1.84 -2.65
N ASN A 129 14.46 1.70 -3.22
CA ASN A 129 14.24 1.67 -4.66
C ASN A 129 13.93 3.07 -5.24
N LEU A 130 13.94 4.14 -4.44
CA LEU A 130 13.66 5.48 -4.93
C LEU A 130 14.84 6.03 -5.77
N PRO A 131 14.58 6.88 -6.78
CA PRO A 131 15.64 7.49 -7.60
C PRO A 131 16.71 8.16 -6.73
N ARG A 132 18.00 7.99 -7.07
CA ARG A 132 19.09 8.69 -6.38
C ARG A 132 18.96 10.19 -6.62
N GLN A 133 19.21 10.98 -5.58
CA GLN A 133 19.16 12.44 -5.66
C GLN A 133 20.30 12.93 -6.56
N ALA A 134 19.96 13.66 -7.62
CA ALA A 134 20.93 14.36 -8.45
C ALA A 134 21.55 15.49 -7.62
N GLY A 135 22.76 15.28 -7.11
CA GLY A 135 23.48 16.26 -6.28
C GLY A 135 24.28 15.68 -5.11
N ALA A 136 24.15 14.38 -4.82
CA ALA A 136 24.91 13.74 -3.74
C ALA A 136 26.35 13.33 -4.11
N GLU A 137 26.77 13.45 -5.38
CA GLU A 137 28.08 12.97 -5.87
C GLU A 137 29.11 14.08 -6.11
N THR A 138 28.78 15.36 -5.91
CA THR A 138 29.69 16.49 -6.16
C THR A 138 30.15 17.23 -4.90
N ALA A 139 29.93 16.68 -3.70
CA ALA A 139 30.25 17.32 -2.43
C ALA A 139 31.18 16.45 -1.57
#